data_AF-B0DBQ2-F1
#
_entry.id   AF-B0DBQ2-F1
#
_cell.length_a   1.000
_cell.length_b   1.000
_cell.length_c   1.000
_cell.angle_alpha   90.00
_cell.angle_beta   90.00
_cell.angle_gamma   90.00
#
_symmetry.space_group_name_H-M   'P 1'
#
loop_
_entity.id
_entity.type
_entity.pdbx_description
1 polymer ?
#
loop_
_entity_poly.entity_id
_entity_poly.type
_entity_poly.pdbx_seq_one_letter_code
_entity_poly.pdbx_strand_id
1 'polypeptide(L)'
;MSFLRRVWSAISKPDEIWKARNRFYEANSLNDPSRSRRTVQYYKEDAVWQYIGGGKRLPAQWSSWLSHTRPNPPTLEELQMDIARRERVLRNAQLIEAKDREESEQLARLRNAEHAALMAAPHSAKAAASAPAPNAAHSPGAAPPTAQPSSPLPEINKAQASEAEAWAPHARVRGK
;
A
#
# COMPACT_ATOMS: atom_id res chain seq x y z
N MET A 1 -27.14 -35.32 -24.53
CA MET A 1 -26.68 -34.17 -25.34
C MET A 1 -25.31 -33.72 -24.86
N SER A 2 -24.24 -34.45 -25.22
CA SER A 2 -22.86 -34.15 -24.80
C SER A 2 -21.89 -34.43 -25.95
N PHE A 3 -21.75 -33.47 -26.85
CA PHE A 3 -20.86 -33.57 -28.02
C PHE A 3 -19.80 -32.46 -28.11
N LEU A 4 -19.57 -31.68 -27.05
CA LEU A 4 -18.62 -30.55 -27.04
C LEU A 4 -17.35 -30.78 -26.21
N ARG A 5 -16.86 -32.03 -26.06
CA ARG A 5 -15.66 -32.32 -25.24
C ARG A 5 -14.46 -32.90 -25.97
N ARG A 6 -14.42 -32.94 -27.31
CA ARG A 6 -13.48 -33.82 -28.02
C ARG A 6 -12.77 -33.25 -29.26
N VAL A 7 -12.33 -31.98 -29.24
CA VAL A 7 -11.51 -31.42 -30.35
C VAL A 7 -10.33 -30.55 -29.86
N TRP A 8 -9.84 -30.69 -28.63
CA TRP A 8 -8.77 -29.80 -28.11
C TRP A 8 -7.59 -30.51 -27.43
N SER A 9 -7.24 -31.72 -27.88
CA SER A 9 -6.10 -32.48 -27.32
C SER A 9 -4.96 -32.75 -28.31
N ALA A 10 -4.94 -32.06 -29.45
CA ALA A 10 -3.86 -32.20 -30.43
C ALA A 10 -3.41 -30.82 -30.89
N ILE A 11 -2.42 -30.26 -30.20
CA ILE A 11 -1.29 -29.46 -30.71
C ILE A 11 -0.73 -28.65 -29.52
N SER A 12 0.55 -28.93 -29.24
CA SER A 12 1.46 -28.25 -28.31
C SER A 12 1.30 -28.57 -26.83
N LYS A 13 2.35 -29.20 -26.28
CA LYS A 13 2.55 -29.47 -24.85
C LYS A 13 2.52 -28.13 -24.08
N PRO A 14 1.55 -27.90 -23.19
CA PRO A 14 1.59 -26.72 -22.34
C PRO A 14 2.55 -26.97 -21.18
N ASP A 15 3.51 -26.07 -20.97
CA ASP A 15 4.33 -26.05 -19.76
C ASP A 15 3.41 -25.75 -18.56
N GLU A 16 3.02 -26.80 -17.85
CA GLU A 16 2.12 -26.73 -16.71
C GLU A 16 2.83 -26.11 -15.51
N ILE A 17 2.53 -24.84 -15.20
CA ILE A 17 3.02 -24.17 -13.98
C ILE A 17 2.07 -24.51 -12.82
N TRP A 18 2.42 -25.54 -12.03
CA TRP A 18 1.61 -26.10 -10.95
C TRP A 18 1.85 -25.42 -9.60
N LYS A 19 0.85 -24.67 -9.12
CA LYS A 19 0.51 -24.52 -7.67
C LYS A 19 -0.71 -23.64 -7.42
N ALA A 20 -1.31 -23.03 -8.45
CA ALA A 20 -2.71 -22.64 -8.41
C ALA A 20 -3.50 -23.79 -9.05
N ARG A 21 -4.62 -24.22 -8.46
CA ARG A 21 -5.51 -25.22 -9.06
C ARG A 21 -6.00 -24.85 -10.48
N ASN A 22 -5.83 -23.59 -10.88
CA ASN A 22 -6.17 -23.08 -12.22
C ASN A 22 -5.00 -23.31 -13.19
N ARG A 23 -5.31 -23.72 -14.41
CA ARG A 23 -4.34 -23.86 -15.50
C ARG A 23 -4.40 -22.65 -16.43
N PHE A 24 -3.24 -22.18 -16.87
CA PHE A 24 -3.10 -21.02 -17.73
C PHE A 24 -2.46 -21.46 -19.05
N TYR A 25 -2.99 -20.98 -20.17
CA TYR A 25 -2.57 -21.38 -21.49
C TYR A 25 -2.35 -20.17 -22.38
N GLU A 26 -1.34 -20.26 -23.23
CA GLU A 26 -1.08 -19.33 -24.33
C GLU A 26 -1.11 -20.12 -25.64
N ALA A 27 -1.93 -19.68 -26.58
CA ALA A 27 -2.05 -20.28 -27.90
C ALA A 27 -2.05 -19.17 -28.95
N ASN A 28 -1.39 -19.38 -30.09
CA ASN A 28 -1.48 -18.43 -31.19
C ASN A 28 -2.89 -18.50 -31.80
N SER A 29 -3.46 -17.35 -32.15
CA SER A 29 -4.74 -17.32 -32.85
C SER A 29 -4.58 -17.97 -34.23
N LEU A 30 -5.46 -18.91 -34.59
CA LEU A 30 -5.44 -19.55 -35.91
C LEU A 30 -5.63 -18.55 -37.05
N ASN A 31 -6.36 -17.46 -36.81
CA ASN A 31 -6.67 -16.45 -37.81
C ASN A 31 -5.62 -15.32 -37.87
N ASP A 32 -4.84 -15.12 -36.81
CA ASP A 32 -3.87 -14.05 -36.72
C ASP A 32 -2.66 -14.51 -35.88
N PRO A 33 -1.57 -14.98 -36.52
CA PRO A 33 -0.39 -15.46 -35.82
C PRO A 33 0.31 -14.37 -34.99
N SER A 34 0.07 -13.09 -35.28
CA SER A 34 0.68 -11.98 -34.55
C SER A 34 0.07 -11.76 -33.17
N ARG A 35 -1.16 -12.27 -32.96
CA ARG A 35 -1.89 -12.12 -31.72
C ARG A 35 -1.99 -13.46 -30.99
N SER A 36 -1.24 -13.58 -29.89
CA SER A 36 -1.44 -14.69 -28.96
C SER A 36 -2.76 -14.54 -28.21
N ARG A 37 -3.37 -15.67 -27.87
CA ARG A 37 -4.58 -15.78 -27.07
C ARG A 37 -4.20 -16.45 -25.76
N ARG A 38 -4.43 -15.73 -24.66
CA ARG A 38 -4.19 -16.22 -23.31
C ARG A 38 -5.50 -16.58 -22.65
N THR A 39 -5.58 -17.77 -22.07
CA THR A 39 -6.80 -18.28 -21.44
C THR A 39 -6.51 -18.92 -20.10
N VAL A 40 -7.51 -18.91 -19.22
CA VAL A 40 -7.46 -19.55 -17.91
C VAL A 40 -8.54 -20.63 -17.86
N GLN A 41 -8.15 -21.82 -17.43
CA GLN A 41 -9.06 -22.90 -17.09
C GLN A 41 -9.11 -23.02 -15.58
N TYR A 42 -10.26 -22.67 -15.02
CA TYR A 42 -10.51 -22.81 -13.60
C TYR A 42 -10.71 -24.28 -13.24
N TYR A 43 -10.26 -24.65 -12.03
CA TYR A 43 -10.46 -26.02 -11.55
C TYR A 43 -11.92 -26.35 -11.23
N LYS A 44 -12.62 -25.40 -10.60
CA LYS A 44 -14.02 -25.51 -10.24
C LYS A 44 -14.84 -24.68 -11.22
N GLU A 45 -15.96 -25.21 -11.67
CA GLU A 45 -16.88 -24.46 -12.54
C GLU A 45 -17.43 -23.22 -11.82
N ASP A 46 -17.75 -23.34 -10.53
CA ASP A 46 -18.20 -22.21 -9.69
C ASP A 46 -17.17 -21.08 -9.58
N ALA A 47 -15.87 -21.38 -9.76
CA ALA A 47 -14.84 -20.35 -9.65
C ALA A 47 -14.93 -19.33 -10.79
N VAL A 48 -15.50 -19.68 -11.94
CA VAL A 48 -15.80 -18.75 -13.03
C VAL A 48 -16.83 -17.72 -12.58
N TRP A 49 -17.94 -18.19 -11.99
CA TRP A 49 -18.99 -17.33 -11.48
C TRP A 49 -18.51 -16.46 -10.31
N GLN A 50 -17.70 -17.00 -9.40
CA GLN A 50 -17.09 -16.23 -8.32
C GLN A 50 -16.12 -15.17 -8.85
N TYR A 51 -15.43 -15.44 -9.96
CA TYR A 51 -14.58 -14.45 -10.60
C TYR A 51 -15.39 -13.32 -11.24
N ILE A 52 -16.43 -13.65 -12.00
CA ILE A 52 -17.30 -12.67 -12.64
C ILE A 52 -18.04 -11.82 -11.60
N GLY A 53 -18.55 -12.46 -10.54
CA GLY A 53 -19.22 -11.80 -9.42
C GLY A 53 -18.28 -11.07 -8.46
N GLY A 54 -16.97 -11.03 -8.72
CA GLY A 54 -15.98 -10.33 -7.91
C GLY A 54 -15.64 -10.97 -6.56
N GLY A 55 -16.29 -12.07 -6.18
CA GLY A 55 -16.06 -12.78 -4.92
C GLY A 55 -14.70 -13.49 -4.83
N LYS A 56 -14.08 -13.82 -5.97
CA LYS A 56 -12.71 -14.37 -6.00
C LYS A 56 -11.91 -13.82 -7.18
N ARG A 57 -10.80 -13.16 -6.90
CA ARG A 57 -9.92 -12.61 -7.95
C ARG A 57 -8.69 -13.47 -8.19
N LEU A 58 -8.22 -13.47 -9.43
CA LEU A 58 -6.91 -14.00 -9.77
C LEU A 58 -5.82 -13.11 -9.16
N PRO A 59 -4.62 -13.64 -8.88
CA PRO A 59 -3.47 -12.81 -8.54
C PRO A 59 -3.23 -11.75 -9.62
N ALA A 60 -2.87 -10.54 -9.21
CA ALA A 60 -2.72 -9.39 -10.12
C ALA A 60 -1.77 -9.69 -11.28
N GLN A 61 -0.67 -10.40 -10.99
CA GLN A 61 0.33 -10.78 -11.99
C GLN A 61 -0.26 -11.68 -13.10
N TRP A 62 -1.13 -12.63 -12.74
CA TRP A 62 -1.84 -13.47 -13.71
C TRP A 62 -2.85 -12.65 -14.52
N SER A 63 -3.56 -11.71 -13.91
CA SER A 63 -4.45 -10.82 -14.66
C SER A 63 -3.69 -9.95 -15.67
N SER A 64 -2.51 -9.43 -15.30
CA SER A 64 -1.66 -8.63 -16.20
C SER A 64 -1.10 -9.45 -17.37
N TRP A 65 -0.78 -10.72 -17.14
CA TRP A 65 -0.37 -11.62 -18.22
C TRP A 65 -1.55 -11.96 -19.14
N LEU A 66 -2.72 -12.29 -18.60
CA LEU A 66 -3.94 -12.56 -19.38
C LEU A 66 -4.39 -11.34 -20.21
N SER A 67 -4.19 -10.11 -19.69
CA SER A 67 -4.48 -8.87 -20.41
C SER A 67 -3.41 -8.44 -21.42
N HIS A 68 -2.38 -9.27 -21.63
CA HIS A 68 -1.22 -8.98 -22.50
C HIS A 68 -0.44 -7.72 -22.12
N THR A 69 -0.60 -7.22 -20.90
CA THR A 69 0.21 -6.11 -20.38
C THR A 69 1.61 -6.57 -19.99
N ARG A 70 1.74 -7.85 -19.62
CA ARG A 70 3.02 -8.49 -19.30
C ARG A 70 3.35 -9.54 -20.35
N PRO A 71 4.56 -9.58 -20.93
CA PRO A 71 4.92 -10.58 -21.95
C PRO A 71 5.04 -11.98 -21.35
N ASN A 72 5.80 -12.13 -20.26
CA ASN A 72 6.12 -13.43 -19.66
C ASN A 72 5.11 -13.79 -18.55
N PRO A 73 4.75 -15.07 -18.38
CA PRO A 73 3.92 -15.51 -17.26
C PRO A 73 4.65 -15.29 -15.92
N PRO A 74 3.91 -15.04 -14.84
CA PRO A 74 4.52 -14.92 -13.51
C PRO A 74 5.15 -16.25 -13.06
N THR A 75 6.25 -16.14 -12.32
CA THR A 75 6.91 -17.32 -11.74
C THR A 75 6.28 -17.69 -10.39
N LEU A 76 6.49 -18.93 -9.97
CA LEU A 76 5.97 -19.44 -8.71
C LEU A 76 6.55 -18.69 -7.50
N GLU A 77 7.84 -18.40 -7.54
CA GLU A 77 8.55 -17.63 -6.51
C GLU A 77 7.98 -16.21 -6.39
N GLU A 78 7.70 -15.56 -7.53
CA GLU A 78 7.09 -14.22 -7.55
C GLU A 78 5.71 -14.21 -6.87
N LEU A 79 4.89 -15.23 -7.13
CA LEU A 79 3.58 -15.39 -6.51
C LEU A 79 3.70 -15.61 -5.00
N GLN A 80 4.67 -16.41 -4.56
CA GLN A 80 4.93 -16.66 -3.14
C GLN A 80 5.42 -15.40 -2.42
N MET A 81 6.33 -14.65 -3.05
CA MET A 81 6.81 -13.38 -2.52
C MET A 81 5.68 -12.36 -2.40
N ASP A 82 4.76 -12.28 -3.37
CA ASP A 82 3.61 -11.38 -3.28
C ASP A 82 2.65 -11.78 -2.14
N ILE A 83 2.41 -13.09 -1.94
CA ILE A 83 1.60 -13.56 -0.80
C ILE A 83 2.25 -13.12 0.52
N ALA A 84 3.55 -13.40 0.70
CA ALA A 84 4.28 -13.03 1.91
C ALA A 84 4.31 -11.52 2.13
N ARG A 85 4.45 -10.73 1.05
CA ARG A 85 4.37 -9.27 1.10
C ARG A 85 3.00 -8.80 1.57
N ARG A 86 1.92 -9.37 1.01
CA ARG A 86 0.54 -9.02 1.36
C ARG A 86 0.24 -9.31 2.82
N GLU A 87 0.69 -10.45 3.33
CA GLU A 87 0.56 -10.82 4.74
C GLU A 87 1.29 -9.82 5.66
N ARG A 88 2.51 -9.41 5.30
CA ARG A 88 3.25 -8.37 6.05
C ARG A 88 2.52 -7.04 6.06
N VAL A 89 2.02 -6.60 4.90
CA VAL A 89 1.27 -5.33 4.78
C VAL A 89 0.01 -5.37 5.63
N LEU A 90 -0.76 -6.46 5.59
CA LEU A 90 -1.96 -6.62 6.40
C LEU A 90 -1.65 -6.56 7.90
N ARG A 91 -0.59 -7.23 8.34
CA ARG A 91 -0.14 -7.16 9.74
C ARG A 91 0.25 -5.74 10.14
N ASN A 92 1.00 -5.04 9.31
CA ASN A 92 1.43 -3.67 9.59
C ASN A 92 0.24 -2.71 9.63
N ALA A 93 -0.71 -2.87 8.70
CA ALA A 93 -1.94 -2.08 8.69
C ALA A 93 -2.74 -2.27 9.99
N GLN A 94 -2.88 -3.52 10.47
CA GLN A 94 -3.55 -3.79 11.75
C GLN A 94 -2.86 -3.12 12.94
N LEU A 95 -1.52 -3.10 12.97
CA LEU A 95 -0.77 -2.43 14.03
C LEU A 95 -0.96 -0.91 14.00
N ILE A 96 -1.01 -0.32 12.81
CA ILE A 96 -1.26 1.12 12.64
C ILE A 96 -2.69 1.45 13.07
N GLU A 97 -3.68 0.69 12.59
CA GLU A 97 -5.08 0.89 12.97
C GLU A 97 -5.32 0.78 14.48
N ALA A 98 -4.60 -0.11 15.17
CA ALA A 98 -4.67 -0.22 16.62
C ALA A 98 -4.13 1.04 17.32
N LYS A 99 -2.97 1.54 16.88
CA LYS A 99 -2.38 2.78 17.42
C LYS A 99 -3.24 4.00 17.13
N ASP A 100 -3.71 4.14 15.89
CA ASP A 100 -4.57 5.25 15.47
C ASP A 100 -5.86 5.27 16.31
N ARG A 101 -6.39 4.09 16.66
CA ARG A 101 -7.55 3.99 17.55
C ARG A 101 -7.24 4.49 18.95
N GLU A 102 -6.14 4.04 19.54
CA GLU A 102 -5.71 4.47 20.89
C GLU A 102 -5.46 5.99 20.94
N GLU A 103 -4.76 6.54 19.95
CA GLU A 103 -4.50 7.97 19.83
C GLU A 103 -5.80 8.77 19.65
N SER A 104 -6.72 8.29 18.81
CA SER A 104 -8.02 8.93 18.61
C SER A 104 -8.87 8.96 19.89
N GLU A 105 -8.82 7.91 20.70
CA GLU A 105 -9.51 7.85 22.00
C GLU A 105 -8.88 8.81 23.01
N GLN A 106 -7.54 8.91 23.05
CA GLN A 106 -6.85 9.85 23.93
C GLN A 106 -7.18 11.30 23.56
N LEU A 107 -7.13 11.65 22.27
CA LEU A 107 -7.49 12.98 21.79
C LEU A 107 -8.96 13.30 22.07
N ALA A 108 -9.87 12.34 21.90
CA ALA A 108 -11.27 12.51 22.24
C ALA A 108 -11.47 12.78 23.75
N ARG A 109 -10.74 12.07 24.62
CA ARG A 109 -10.76 12.31 26.07
C ARG A 109 -10.25 13.71 26.43
N LEU A 110 -9.12 14.13 25.86
CA LEU A 110 -8.55 15.46 26.09
C LEU A 110 -9.50 16.57 25.60
N ARG A 111 -10.06 16.42 24.40
CA ARG A 111 -11.04 17.38 23.85
C ARG A 111 -12.31 17.47 24.70
N ASN A 112 -12.81 16.34 25.19
CA ASN A 112 -13.96 16.32 26.09
C ASN A 112 -13.64 16.97 27.44
N ALA A 113 -12.44 16.75 27.98
CA ALA A 113 -11.99 17.38 29.22
C ALA A 113 -11.84 18.90 29.06
N GLU A 114 -11.25 19.38 27.96
CA GLU A 114 -11.15 20.81 27.65
C GLU A 114 -12.54 21.45 27.50
N HIS A 115 -13.45 20.81 26.76
CA HIS A 115 -14.82 21.29 26.62
C HIS A 115 -15.56 21.35 27.97
N ALA A 116 -15.38 20.34 28.83
CA ALA A 116 -15.94 20.35 30.17
C ALA A 116 -15.35 21.48 31.04
N ALA A 117 -14.04 21.75 30.95
CA ALA A 117 -13.40 22.85 31.67
C ALA A 117 -13.91 24.22 31.21
N LEU A 118 -14.11 24.43 29.91
CA LEU A 118 -14.69 25.66 29.35
C LEU A 118 -16.14 25.88 29.82
N MET A 119 -16.94 24.82 29.93
CA MET A 119 -18.32 24.90 30.42
C MET A 119 -18.41 25.04 31.95
N ALA A 120 -17.43 24.54 32.69
CA ALA A 120 -17.40 24.58 34.15
C ALA A 120 -16.77 25.85 34.72
N ALA A 121 -16.13 26.71 33.91
CA ALA A 121 -15.50 27.94 34.37
C ALA A 121 -16.56 28.93 34.93
N PRO A 122 -16.61 29.17 36.25
CA PRO A 122 -17.43 30.22 36.83
C PRO A 122 -16.69 31.56 36.72
N HIS A 123 -17.45 32.65 36.68
CA HIS A 123 -16.95 34.02 36.75
C HIS A 123 -16.07 34.25 38.00
N SER A 124 -14.76 34.08 37.90
CA SER A 124 -13.83 34.52 38.94
C SER A 124 -12.42 34.73 38.37
N ALA A 125 -12.21 35.87 37.72
CA ALA A 125 -10.88 36.40 37.45
C ALA A 125 -10.93 37.92 37.32
N LYS A 126 -11.00 38.61 38.46
CA LYS A 126 -10.63 40.03 38.57
C LYS A 126 -9.80 40.23 39.83
N ALA A 127 -8.53 39.84 39.78
CA ALA A 127 -7.48 40.40 40.63
C ALA A 127 -6.10 40.01 40.09
N ALA A 128 -5.17 40.97 40.17
CA ALA A 128 -3.72 40.85 39.98
C ALA A 128 -3.19 40.83 38.53
N ALA A 129 -3.35 41.96 37.84
CA ALA A 129 -2.33 42.47 36.93
C ALA A 129 -1.52 43.56 37.67
N SER A 130 -0.19 43.42 37.76
CA SER A 130 0.83 44.46 38.02
C SER A 130 2.23 43.80 38.09
N ALA A 131 2.94 43.61 36.96
CA ALA A 131 4.08 44.44 36.49
C ALA A 131 5.48 43.84 36.90
N PRO A 132 6.63 44.33 36.39
CA PRO A 132 7.33 43.76 35.23
C PRO A 132 8.79 43.28 35.50
N ALA A 133 9.37 42.53 34.56
CA ALA A 133 10.82 42.24 34.47
C ALA A 133 11.59 43.47 33.94
N PRO A 134 12.89 43.67 34.27
CA PRO A 134 13.96 43.12 33.43
C PRO A 134 15.32 42.85 34.15
N ASN A 135 16.12 41.90 33.65
CA ASN A 135 17.47 42.21 33.15
C ASN A 135 18.21 40.98 32.62
N ALA A 136 18.83 41.18 31.46
CA ALA A 136 19.81 40.29 30.87
C ALA A 136 21.17 40.46 31.56
N ALA A 137 21.89 39.36 31.77
CA ALA A 137 23.34 39.37 31.91
C ALA A 137 23.90 38.04 31.36
N HIS A 138 24.71 38.16 30.31
CA HIS A 138 25.54 37.09 29.76
C HIS A 138 26.74 36.81 30.68
N SER A 139 27.20 35.56 30.79
CA SER A 139 28.59 35.16 30.44
C SER A 139 28.92 33.70 30.81
N PRO A 140 29.98 33.10 30.22
CA PRO A 140 30.00 31.72 29.76
C PRO A 140 30.86 30.77 30.62
N GLY A 141 30.70 29.47 30.33
CA GLY A 141 31.78 28.49 30.47
C GLY A 141 31.62 27.47 31.61
N ALA A 142 31.40 26.21 31.24
CA ALA A 142 32.07 25.03 31.79
C ALA A 142 31.45 23.74 31.21
N ALA A 143 32.22 23.03 30.36
CA ALA A 143 32.02 21.60 30.08
C ALA A 143 32.54 20.77 31.29
N PRO A 144 32.12 19.50 31.52
CA PRO A 144 32.73 18.34 30.83
C PRO A 144 31.72 17.14 30.70
N PRO A 145 32.13 15.85 30.56
CA PRO A 145 32.45 15.19 29.29
C PRO A 145 31.66 13.87 29.02
N THR A 146 31.74 13.40 27.76
CA THR A 146 31.70 12.01 27.26
C THR A 146 30.56 11.04 27.66
N ALA A 147 29.75 10.63 26.68
CA ALA A 147 29.40 9.21 26.43
C ALA A 147 28.71 9.04 25.06
N GLN A 148 29.43 8.52 24.07
CA GLN A 148 28.82 7.95 22.86
C GLN A 148 28.45 6.48 23.11
N PRO A 149 27.34 6.02 22.52
CA PRO A 149 27.33 4.70 21.90
C PRO A 149 27.02 4.85 20.40
N SER A 150 27.97 4.38 19.60
CA SER A 150 27.90 4.29 18.15
C SER A 150 26.80 3.32 17.70
N SER A 151 25.95 3.78 16.80
CA SER A 151 25.20 2.93 15.86
C SER A 151 25.27 3.60 14.49
N PRO A 152 25.67 2.89 13.42
CA PRO A 152 25.85 3.48 12.10
C PRO A 152 24.48 3.61 11.43
N LEU A 153 23.84 4.77 11.61
CA LEU A 153 22.84 5.23 10.64
C LEU A 153 23.60 5.71 9.39
N PRO A 154 23.18 5.32 8.17
CA PRO A 154 23.75 5.89 6.96
C PRO A 154 23.46 7.39 6.94
N GLU A 155 24.51 8.19 6.73
CA GLU A 155 24.40 9.64 6.56
C GLU A 155 23.60 9.95 5.30
N ILE A 156 22.30 10.22 5.48
CA ILE A 156 21.49 10.86 4.47
C ILE A 156 21.97 12.32 4.43
N ASN A 157 22.69 12.66 3.36
CA ASN A 157 23.12 14.02 3.07
C ASN A 157 21.99 15.02 3.33
N LYS A 158 22.18 15.90 4.31
CA LYS A 158 21.28 17.02 4.69
C LYS A 158 21.19 18.13 3.61
N ALA A 159 21.50 17.82 2.36
CA ALA A 159 21.44 18.74 1.22
C ALA A 159 20.17 18.59 0.36
N GLN A 160 19.33 17.60 0.63
CA GLN A 160 17.98 17.51 0.05
C GLN A 160 16.97 17.68 1.16
N ALA A 161 16.76 18.94 1.56
CA ALA A 161 15.48 19.32 2.15
C ALA A 161 14.40 18.83 1.18
N SER A 162 13.59 17.89 1.64
CA SER A 162 12.42 17.41 0.91
C SER A 162 11.41 18.54 0.83
N GLU A 163 11.59 19.44 -0.14
CA GLU A 163 10.49 20.30 -0.58
C GLU A 163 9.44 19.39 -1.19
N ALA A 164 8.24 19.39 -0.58
CA ALA A 164 7.09 18.72 -1.14
C ALA A 164 6.76 19.45 -2.45
N GLU A 165 7.22 18.92 -3.58
CA GLU A 165 6.79 19.42 -4.89
C GLU A 165 5.26 19.35 -4.95
N ALA A 166 4.64 20.52 -5.11
CA ALA A 166 3.20 20.63 -5.29
C ALA A 166 2.84 19.98 -6.63
N TRP A 167 2.24 18.79 -6.58
CA TRP A 167 1.67 18.15 -7.76
C TRP A 167 0.56 19.05 -8.31
N ALA A 168 0.88 19.88 -9.30
CA ALA A 168 -0.08 20.60 -10.12
C ALA A 168 -0.17 19.96 -11.53
N PRO A 169 -1.34 19.47 -11.95
CA PRO A 169 -1.50 18.92 -13.30
C PRO A 169 -1.38 20.04 -14.34
N HIS A 170 -0.45 19.89 -15.28
CA HIS A 170 -0.31 20.82 -16.40
C HIS A 170 -1.26 20.41 -17.53
N ALA A 171 -2.25 21.26 -17.82
CA ALA A 171 -3.14 21.07 -18.95
C ALA A 171 -2.39 21.31 -20.27
N ARG A 172 -2.26 20.28 -21.12
CA ARG A 172 -1.72 20.45 -22.48
C ARG A 172 -2.77 21.14 -23.35
N VAL A 173 -2.55 22.40 -23.69
CA VAL A 173 -3.31 23.11 -24.73
C VAL A 173 -2.87 22.54 -26.09
N ARG A 174 -3.76 21.82 -26.78
CA ARG A 174 -3.54 21.46 -28.20
C ARG A 174 -3.71 22.71 -29.04
N GLY A 175 -2.64 23.11 -29.73
CA GLY A 175 -2.66 24.15 -30.75
C GLY A 175 -3.54 23.77 -31.94
N LYS A 176 -4.15 24.79 -32.54
CA LYS A 176 -5.01 24.75 -33.73
C LYS A 176 -4.24 24.39 -35.00
#